data_AF-A0A356FVH0-F1
#
_entry.id   AF-A0A356FVH0-F1
#
_cell.length_a   1.000
_cell.length_b   1.000
_cell.length_c   1.000
_cell.angle_alpha   90.00
_cell.angle_beta   90.00
_cell.angle_gamma   90.00
#
_symmetry.space_group_name_H-M   'P 1'
#
loop_
_entity.id
_entity.type
_entity.pdbx_description
1 polymer ?
#
loop_
_entity_poly.entity_id
_entity_poly.type
_entity_poly.pdbx_seq_one_letter_code
_entity_poly.pdbx_strand_id
1 'polypeptide(L)'
;MAKKEKIFSAGELLFQQGEPCKNVYTILDGQAELFVETNGRKRVAGRKRADDVLGADDVLNGVYSTSARAVGELTVQVATADEYIAKRQRTGALSPKENDAFDFDDDDGFDFGSDDDDDFDFDKPVQKPASRAVTSADEEEPPKKQALVKVEKPRAPVPVDRPVVLHAEPKHSPIFDWLKEGTVGEVAFGPALVLATIDGDDGGAIRESLYQILRQIPNVRVKVVDGVVSDTNGARAAMQMRAWIEAHEADFGLYARLDNAGRVLEFHAVRGGAAENNPFNVGTRFFLPVQMDGLHKTLLKAFTVGVLMPTRLEHEQLLHLFLPALLNEAGAYAAEPMTGLTAEEQGANLTCFANALSLVSLFKFAENKTALASEVYEKALNLLPPYAPEYVFVTRQVGLIHQLDGEQKEDVADFKLAEQTFQKAADAVSKKYQPEVYGDLKLRIGNVRQKIAFRSGNGEDFVSAMTAYRDSLSVLKPAKDADKWADAVNGLARTMQLFSSYSAKTTLLKKAVELYEKELSVLDRDEKPLLWARACNNLASALFLLSEREGDNPDLLHRAVNVFSDALAVYDKLGAEKMANVAHSNLKRAEKALAETERELESKQNWLDDLLGGDEPLKFEKIELADDLKDE
;
A
#
# COMPACT_ATOMS: atom_id res chain seq x y z
N MET A 1 -6.28 41.87 3.23
CA MET A 1 -4.83 41.59 3.16
C MET A 1 -4.40 41.80 1.72
N ALA A 2 -3.30 42.52 1.48
CA ALA A 2 -2.87 42.91 0.14
C ALA A 2 -2.65 41.66 -0.73
N LYS A 3 -3.30 41.60 -1.90
CA LYS A 3 -3.01 40.57 -2.90
C LYS A 3 -1.56 40.77 -3.34
N LYS A 4 -0.65 39.85 -2.99
CA LYS A 4 0.71 39.85 -3.54
C LYS A 4 0.62 39.28 -4.95
N GLU A 5 0.37 40.17 -5.91
CA GLU A 5 0.50 39.85 -7.33
C GLU A 5 1.98 39.73 -7.68
N LYS A 6 2.32 38.70 -8.45
CA LYS A 6 3.67 38.45 -8.94
C LYS A 6 3.61 38.17 -10.43
N ILE A 7 4.52 38.77 -11.17
CA ILE A 7 4.65 38.59 -12.63
C ILE A 7 5.88 37.72 -12.87
N PHE A 8 5.73 36.70 -13.71
CA PHE A 8 6.77 35.79 -14.15
C PHE A 8 7.00 35.98 -15.66
N SER A 9 8.27 35.97 -16.07
CA SER A 9 8.66 36.05 -17.48
C SER A 9 8.57 34.68 -18.16
N ALA A 10 8.52 34.66 -19.49
CA ALA A 10 8.48 33.42 -20.26
C ALA A 10 9.64 32.48 -19.89
N GLY A 11 9.31 31.24 -19.54
CA GLY A 11 10.26 30.21 -19.12
C GLY A 11 10.64 30.24 -17.64
N GLU A 12 10.23 31.26 -16.87
CA GLU A 12 10.54 31.37 -15.44
C GLU A 12 9.75 30.32 -14.63
N LEU A 13 10.43 29.71 -13.66
CA LEU A 13 9.83 28.69 -12.78
C LEU A 13 9.07 29.35 -11.63
N LEU A 14 7.85 28.88 -11.40
CA LEU A 14 7.05 29.26 -10.24
C LEU A 14 7.43 28.41 -9.02
N PHE A 15 7.64 27.11 -9.26
CA PHE A 15 8.06 26.11 -8.29
C PHE A 15 8.54 24.85 -9.02
N GLN A 16 9.35 24.03 -8.35
CA GLN A 16 9.82 22.75 -8.87
C GLN A 16 9.18 21.57 -8.12
N GLN A 17 9.02 20.47 -8.83
CA GLN A 17 8.61 19.19 -8.27
C GLN A 17 9.56 18.79 -7.13
N GLY A 18 8.99 18.38 -5.99
CA GLY A 18 9.74 17.99 -4.80
C GLY A 18 10.16 19.14 -3.89
N GLU A 19 10.03 20.41 -4.31
CA GLU A 19 10.24 21.54 -3.40
C GLU A 19 9.11 21.64 -2.36
N PRO A 20 9.38 22.18 -1.15
CA PRO A 20 8.34 22.39 -0.16
C PRO A 20 7.24 23.31 -0.71
N CYS A 21 5.99 22.87 -0.62
CA CYS A 21 4.83 23.64 -1.05
C CYS A 21 4.53 24.77 -0.07
N LYS A 22 5.23 25.90 -0.26
CA LYS A 22 5.12 27.10 0.59
C LYS A 22 4.04 28.07 0.12
N ASN A 23 3.75 28.06 -1.18
CA ASN A 23 2.85 29.02 -1.83
C ASN A 23 1.83 28.34 -2.75
N VAL A 24 0.67 28.94 -2.85
CA VAL A 24 -0.36 28.61 -3.83
C VAL A 24 -0.49 29.79 -4.79
N TYR A 25 -0.50 29.48 -6.09
CA TYR A 25 -0.52 30.49 -7.15
C TYR A 25 -1.85 30.43 -7.88
N THR A 26 -2.66 31.49 -7.81
CA THR A 26 -3.86 31.63 -8.65
C THR A 26 -3.49 32.43 -9.89
N ILE A 27 -3.66 31.86 -11.08
CA ILE A 27 -3.36 32.55 -12.33
C ILE A 27 -4.40 33.65 -12.55
N LEU A 28 -3.94 34.89 -12.68
CA LEU A 28 -4.79 36.04 -13.02
C LEU A 28 -4.81 36.26 -14.53
N ASP A 29 -3.64 36.18 -15.17
CA ASP A 29 -3.50 36.33 -16.62
C ASP A 29 -2.25 35.59 -17.13
N GLY A 30 -2.29 35.09 -18.37
CA GLY A 30 -1.22 34.29 -18.97
C GLY A 30 -1.42 32.77 -18.84
N GLN A 31 -0.36 32.01 -19.14
CA GLN A 31 -0.37 30.53 -19.10
C GLN A 31 0.83 29.96 -18.37
N ALA A 32 0.59 28.91 -17.59
CA ALA A 32 1.62 28.10 -16.95
C ALA A 32 1.60 26.68 -17.54
N GLU A 33 2.78 26.10 -17.72
CA GLU A 33 2.95 24.71 -18.11
C GLU A 33 3.45 23.91 -16.92
N LEU A 34 2.71 22.85 -16.60
CA LEU A 34 3.08 21.87 -15.59
C LEU A 34 3.85 20.74 -16.25
N PHE A 35 4.95 20.32 -15.61
CA PHE A 35 5.74 19.20 -16.08
C PHE A 35 6.29 18.38 -14.91
N VAL A 36 6.44 17.09 -15.15
CA VAL A 36 7.03 16.12 -14.22
C VAL A 36 8.37 15.70 -14.80
N GLU A 37 9.38 15.60 -13.95
CA GLU A 37 10.70 15.10 -14.32
C GLU A 37 10.95 13.76 -13.65
N THR A 38 11.13 12.71 -14.45
CA THR A 38 11.40 11.34 -13.97
C THR A 38 12.62 10.81 -14.71
N ASN A 39 13.66 10.39 -13.97
CA ASN A 39 14.92 9.88 -14.52
C ASN A 39 15.54 10.80 -15.59
N GLY A 40 15.50 12.12 -15.35
CA GLY A 40 16.04 13.15 -16.26
C GLY A 40 15.22 13.40 -17.53
N ARG A 41 14.06 12.76 -17.69
CA ARG A 41 13.12 13.02 -18.79
C ARG A 41 11.97 13.91 -18.31
N LYS A 42 11.76 15.03 -19.00
CA LYS A 42 10.66 15.96 -18.74
C LYS A 42 9.42 15.58 -19.55
N ARG A 43 8.32 15.30 -18.86
CA ARG A 43 7.00 15.08 -19.47
C ARG A 43 6.07 16.22 -19.09
N VAL A 44 5.45 16.85 -20.07
CA VAL A 44 4.42 17.88 -19.82
C VAL A 44 3.19 17.19 -19.23
N ALA A 45 2.80 17.63 -18.03
CA ALA A 45 1.65 17.11 -17.29
C ALA A 45 0.36 17.87 -17.64
N GLY A 46 0.47 19.12 -18.10
CA GLY A 46 -0.67 19.90 -18.57
C GLY A 46 -0.37 21.39 -18.68
N ARG A 47 -1.33 22.16 -19.18
CA ARG A 47 -1.28 23.63 -19.21
C ARG A 47 -2.45 24.22 -18.43
N LYS A 48 -2.16 25.30 -17.71
CA LYS A 48 -3.10 26.00 -16.82
C LYS A 48 -3.22 27.46 -17.24
N ARG A 49 -4.40 28.03 -17.07
CA ARG A 49 -4.79 29.37 -17.56
C ARG A 49 -5.41 30.19 -16.42
N ALA A 50 -5.90 31.39 -16.73
CA ALA A 50 -6.59 32.26 -15.79
C ALA A 50 -7.64 31.49 -14.95
N ASP A 51 -7.71 31.84 -13.68
CA ASP A 51 -8.52 31.23 -12.60
C ASP A 51 -8.08 29.83 -12.12
N ASP A 52 -7.15 29.16 -12.81
CA ASP A 52 -6.55 27.94 -12.28
C ASP A 52 -5.67 28.24 -11.05
N VAL A 53 -5.67 27.29 -10.11
CA VAL A 53 -4.88 27.37 -8.88
C VAL A 53 -3.80 26.29 -8.89
N LEU A 54 -2.55 26.72 -8.91
CA LEU A 54 -1.36 25.86 -8.91
C LEU A 54 -0.87 25.62 -7.48
N GLY A 55 -0.51 24.37 -7.18
CA GLY A 55 -0.01 23.95 -5.87
C GLY A 55 -1.09 23.76 -4.81
N ALA A 56 -2.37 23.99 -5.13
CA ALA A 56 -3.49 23.87 -4.20
C ALA A 56 -3.63 22.47 -3.59
N ASP A 57 -3.50 21.43 -4.41
CA ASP A 57 -3.64 20.03 -3.97
C ASP A 57 -2.37 19.53 -3.25
N ASP A 58 -1.25 20.21 -3.50
CA ASP A 58 0.06 19.90 -2.92
C ASP A 58 0.26 20.47 -1.51
N VAL A 59 -0.59 21.43 -1.10
CA VAL A 59 -0.47 22.09 0.21
C VAL A 59 -0.56 21.12 1.38
N LEU A 60 -1.45 20.13 1.28
CA LEU A 60 -1.64 19.12 2.34
C LEU A 60 -0.47 18.12 2.37
N ASN A 61 0.01 17.72 1.19
CA ASN A 61 1.15 16.83 1.04
C ASN A 61 2.48 17.51 1.40
N GLY A 62 2.49 18.85 1.49
CA GLY A 62 3.65 19.65 1.90
C GLY A 62 4.71 19.81 0.80
N VAL A 63 4.57 19.15 -0.36
CA VAL A 63 5.54 19.16 -1.46
C VAL A 63 4.83 19.29 -2.80
N TYR A 64 5.42 20.02 -3.75
CA TYR A 64 4.85 20.11 -5.10
C TYR A 64 5.00 18.78 -5.85
N SER A 65 3.90 18.22 -6.34
CA SER A 65 3.89 16.99 -7.13
C SER A 65 4.34 17.20 -8.58
N THR A 66 4.39 18.45 -9.04
CA THR A 66 4.79 18.85 -10.39
C THR A 66 5.66 20.11 -10.35
N SER A 67 6.41 20.37 -11.41
CA SER A 67 7.05 21.67 -11.64
C SER A 67 6.15 22.56 -12.47
N ALA A 68 6.19 23.88 -12.25
CA ALA A 68 5.42 24.85 -13.02
C ALA A 68 6.34 25.93 -13.59
N ARG A 69 6.23 26.19 -14.89
CA ARG A 69 6.89 27.33 -15.56
C ARG A 69 5.91 28.21 -16.30
N ALA A 70 6.20 29.49 -16.40
CA ALA A 70 5.44 30.41 -17.24
C ALA A 70 5.71 30.13 -18.73
N VAL A 71 4.66 30.05 -19.55
CA VAL A 71 4.78 29.86 -21.02
C VAL A 71 5.07 31.18 -21.71
N GLY A 72 4.53 32.27 -21.18
CA GLY A 72 4.74 33.65 -21.62
C GLY A 72 4.84 34.57 -20.39
N GLU A 73 4.46 35.84 -20.53
CA GLU A 73 4.22 36.68 -19.35
C GLU A 73 3.03 36.10 -18.57
N LEU A 74 3.25 35.85 -17.27
CA LEU A 74 2.27 35.20 -16.40
C LEU A 74 2.11 36.03 -15.14
N THR A 75 0.89 36.52 -14.90
CA THR A 75 0.53 37.24 -13.68
C THR A 75 -0.25 36.31 -12.76
N VAL A 76 0.23 36.13 -11.54
CA VAL A 76 -0.39 35.27 -10.53
C VAL A 76 -0.64 36.03 -9.23
N GLN A 77 -1.70 35.68 -8.53
CA GLN A 77 -1.88 36.00 -7.14
C GLN A 77 -1.23 34.92 -6.28
N VAL A 78 -0.36 35.32 -5.36
CA VAL A 78 0.32 34.40 -4.44
C VAL A 78 -0.36 34.43 -3.07
N ALA A 79 -0.70 33.26 -2.55
CA ALA A 79 -1.07 33.05 -1.15
C ALA A 79 -0.08 32.07 -0.52
N THR A 80 0.25 32.26 0.76
CA THR A 80 1.01 31.23 1.47
C THR A 80 0.15 29.97 1.68
N ALA A 81 0.79 28.82 1.83
CA ALA A 81 0.12 27.55 2.13
C ALA A 81 -0.81 27.68 3.35
N ASP A 82 -0.34 28.34 4.41
CA ASP A 82 -1.08 28.50 5.65
C ASP A 82 -2.29 29.44 5.48
N GLU A 83 -2.14 30.55 4.74
CA GLU A 83 -3.25 31.43 4.38
C GLU A 83 -4.30 30.69 3.53
N TYR A 84 -3.86 29.83 2.62
CA TYR A 84 -4.74 29.05 1.76
C TYR A 84 -5.53 27.99 2.56
N ILE A 85 -4.87 27.26 3.46
CA ILE A 85 -5.52 26.30 4.38
C ILE A 85 -6.53 27.04 5.26
N ALA A 86 -6.12 28.13 5.92
CA ALA A 86 -6.99 28.89 6.80
C ALA A 86 -8.22 29.46 6.06
N LYS A 87 -8.05 29.91 4.81
CA LYS A 87 -9.16 30.35 3.96
C LYS A 87 -10.13 29.20 3.66
N ARG A 88 -9.61 28.04 3.24
CA ARG A 88 -10.42 26.84 2.92
C ARG A 88 -11.17 26.30 4.13
N GLN A 89 -10.57 26.36 5.32
CA GLN A 89 -11.20 25.96 6.59
C GLN A 89 -12.38 26.88 6.93
N ARG A 90 -12.22 28.20 6.77
CA ARG A 90 -13.30 29.17 7.02
C ARG A 90 -14.47 29.07 6.04
N THR A 91 -14.21 28.68 4.80
CA THR A 91 -15.27 28.58 3.77
C THR A 91 -15.95 27.21 3.72
N GLY A 92 -15.58 26.26 4.61
CA GLY A 92 -16.11 24.89 4.56
C GLY A 92 -15.71 24.11 3.30
N ALA A 93 -14.77 24.62 2.50
CA ALA A 93 -14.37 24.04 1.22
C ALA A 93 -13.25 22.98 1.35
N LEU A 94 -12.94 22.57 2.59
CA LEU A 94 -12.26 21.32 2.94
C LEU A 94 -13.25 20.17 3.18
N SER A 95 -14.55 20.47 3.31
CA SER A 95 -15.61 19.47 3.29
C SER A 95 -15.95 19.11 1.83
N PRO A 96 -16.43 17.88 1.56
CA PRO A 96 -16.50 17.35 0.21
C PRO A 96 -17.39 18.21 -0.70
N LYS A 97 -16.86 18.59 -1.86
CA LYS A 97 -17.70 18.68 -3.06
C LYS A 97 -17.65 17.30 -3.70
N GLU A 98 -18.76 16.58 -3.59
CA GLU A 98 -19.10 15.51 -4.55
C GLU A 98 -19.09 16.12 -5.95
N ASN A 99 -18.68 15.33 -6.94
CA ASN A 99 -18.35 15.74 -8.32
C ASN A 99 -16.88 16.12 -8.47
N ASP A 100 -16.06 15.07 -8.48
CA ASP A 100 -15.04 14.79 -9.50
C ASP A 100 -14.58 13.36 -9.22
N ALA A 101 -15.48 12.40 -9.40
CA ALA A 101 -15.05 11.02 -9.60
C ALA A 101 -14.36 11.01 -10.96
N PHE A 102 -13.05 10.75 -10.96
CA PHE A 102 -12.37 10.37 -12.19
C PHE A 102 -13.02 9.06 -12.64
N ASP A 103 -13.85 9.19 -13.67
CA ASP A 103 -14.23 8.08 -14.54
C ASP A 103 -12.95 7.39 -14.99
N PHE A 104 -12.93 6.07 -14.85
CA PHE A 104 -12.16 5.27 -15.78
C PHE A 104 -12.96 5.31 -17.07
N ASP A 105 -12.83 6.40 -17.83
CA ASP A 105 -13.27 6.38 -19.22
C ASP A 105 -12.50 5.25 -19.91
N ASP A 106 -13.28 4.38 -20.55
CA ASP A 106 -12.93 3.14 -21.23
C ASP A 106 -11.91 3.27 -22.39
N ASP A 107 -11.20 4.39 -22.52
CA ASP A 107 -10.43 4.72 -23.74
C ASP A 107 -8.94 4.35 -23.70
N ASP A 108 -8.40 3.92 -22.55
CA ASP A 108 -7.06 3.31 -22.46
C ASP A 108 -7.14 1.82 -22.03
N GLY A 109 -7.92 1.06 -22.80
CA GLY A 109 -7.58 -0.33 -23.16
C GLY A 109 -7.99 -1.44 -22.20
N PHE A 110 -9.12 -1.32 -21.48
CA PHE A 110 -9.84 -2.48 -20.93
C PHE A 110 -11.34 -2.21 -20.98
N ASP A 111 -11.94 -2.54 -22.12
CA ASP A 111 -13.38 -2.67 -22.27
C ASP A 111 -13.88 -3.77 -21.32
N PHE A 112 -14.55 -3.39 -20.24
CA PHE A 112 -15.33 -4.32 -19.40
C PHE A 112 -16.76 -4.49 -19.93
N GLY A 113 -16.98 -4.15 -21.20
CA GLY A 113 -18.17 -4.36 -21.99
C GLY A 113 -18.65 -5.80 -21.96
N SER A 114 -19.93 -5.90 -21.66
CA SER A 114 -20.77 -7.09 -21.65
C SER A 114 -21.04 -7.58 -23.08
N ASP A 115 -20.08 -8.26 -23.68
CA ASP A 115 -20.35 -9.09 -24.86
C ASP A 115 -20.18 -10.56 -24.47
N ASP A 116 -21.26 -11.11 -23.92
CA ASP A 116 -21.85 -12.41 -24.28
C ASP A 116 -22.96 -12.76 -23.28
N ASP A 117 -24.14 -13.05 -23.83
CA ASP A 117 -25.41 -13.33 -23.18
C ASP A 117 -25.29 -14.30 -21.98
N ASP A 118 -25.33 -13.77 -20.75
CA ASP A 118 -25.95 -14.36 -19.55
C ASP A 118 -25.64 -13.48 -18.31
N ASP A 119 -26.67 -12.75 -17.87
CA ASP A 119 -26.76 -11.80 -16.75
C ASP A 119 -25.79 -12.01 -15.56
N PHE A 120 -24.85 -11.08 -15.42
CA PHE A 120 -24.45 -10.52 -14.12
C PHE A 120 -24.28 -9.00 -14.26
N ASP A 121 -25.40 -8.29 -14.15
CA ASP A 121 -25.46 -6.82 -14.12
C ASP A 121 -24.94 -6.31 -12.76
N PHE A 122 -23.71 -5.78 -12.75
CA PHE A 122 -23.02 -5.32 -11.54
C PHE A 122 -23.35 -3.87 -11.14
N ASP A 123 -24.19 -3.14 -11.89
CA ASP A 123 -24.35 -1.68 -11.76
C ASP A 123 -25.69 -1.19 -11.19
N LYS A 124 -26.54 -2.07 -10.62
CA LYS A 124 -27.77 -1.60 -9.96
C LYS A 124 -27.47 -0.96 -8.59
N PRO A 125 -27.82 0.33 -8.39
CA PRO A 125 -27.68 0.98 -7.09
C PRO A 125 -28.66 0.37 -6.07
N VAL A 126 -28.14 0.01 -4.90
CA VAL A 126 -28.95 -0.38 -3.73
C VAL A 126 -29.76 0.85 -3.27
N GLN A 127 -31.05 0.87 -3.57
CA GLN A 127 -31.96 1.91 -3.08
C GLN A 127 -31.97 1.92 -1.54
N LYS A 128 -31.56 3.05 -0.94
CA LYS A 128 -31.81 3.34 0.48
C LYS A 128 -33.32 3.49 0.69
N PRO A 129 -33.97 2.76 1.62
CA PRO A 129 -35.37 2.97 1.89
C PRO A 129 -35.56 4.32 2.59
N ALA A 130 -36.41 5.16 2.00
CA ALA A 130 -36.83 6.43 2.57
C ALA A 130 -37.61 6.20 3.87
N SER A 131 -37.23 6.93 4.93
CA SER A 131 -37.93 6.96 6.21
C SER A 131 -39.34 7.52 6.04
N ARG A 132 -40.36 6.68 6.19
CA ARG A 132 -41.75 7.11 6.38
C ARG A 132 -42.26 6.54 7.69
N ALA A 133 -42.46 7.42 8.66
CA ALA A 133 -43.06 7.09 9.95
C ALA A 133 -44.54 6.77 9.77
N VAL A 134 -44.98 5.56 10.13
CA VAL A 134 -46.35 5.26 10.60
C VAL A 134 -46.30 4.08 11.59
N THR A 135 -47.21 4.17 12.54
CA THR A 135 -47.52 3.43 13.76
C THR A 135 -47.85 1.93 13.64
N SER A 136 -47.50 1.20 14.70
CA SER A 136 -48.11 0.01 15.32
C SER A 136 -49.00 -0.94 14.50
N ALA A 137 -48.58 -2.21 14.49
CA ALA A 137 -49.34 -3.44 14.77
C ALA A 137 -49.03 -4.58 13.78
N ASP A 138 -48.93 -5.76 14.37
CA ASP A 138 -48.90 -7.12 13.81
C ASP A 138 -47.56 -7.70 13.33
N GLU A 139 -47.15 -8.75 14.05
CA GLU A 139 -46.02 -9.64 13.81
C GLU A 139 -46.30 -10.52 12.58
N GLU A 140 -45.62 -10.27 11.47
CA GLU A 140 -45.43 -11.25 10.39
C GLU A 140 -43.92 -11.41 10.11
N GLU A 141 -43.45 -12.66 10.05
CA GLU A 141 -42.07 -13.03 9.75
C GLU A 141 -41.58 -12.37 8.44
N PRO A 142 -40.35 -11.82 8.38
CA PRO A 142 -39.86 -11.22 7.16
C PRO A 142 -39.58 -12.31 6.08
N PRO A 143 -39.87 -12.01 4.80
CA PRO A 143 -39.66 -12.98 3.72
C PRO A 143 -38.17 -13.29 3.56
N LYS A 144 -37.86 -14.59 3.49
CA LYS A 144 -36.50 -15.09 3.21
C LYS A 144 -36.00 -14.49 1.90
N LYS A 145 -34.96 -13.65 1.98
CA LYS A 145 -34.19 -13.21 0.80
C LYS A 145 -33.63 -14.46 0.10
N GLN A 146 -34.14 -14.76 -1.09
CA GLN A 146 -33.55 -15.78 -1.95
C GLN A 146 -32.18 -15.27 -2.42
N ALA A 147 -31.13 -16.00 -2.07
CA ALA A 147 -29.79 -15.78 -2.60
C ALA A 147 -29.85 -15.86 -4.13
N LEU A 148 -29.44 -14.79 -4.80
CA LEU A 148 -29.14 -14.83 -6.23
C LEU A 148 -27.90 -15.73 -6.39
N VAL A 149 -28.14 -16.91 -6.98
CA VAL A 149 -27.16 -17.98 -7.25
C VAL A 149 -26.63 -18.71 -6.01
N LYS A 150 -27.34 -19.77 -5.62
CA LYS A 150 -26.72 -20.90 -4.89
C LYS A 150 -25.78 -21.62 -5.85
N VAL A 151 -24.50 -21.26 -5.85
CA VAL A 151 -23.45 -22.14 -6.37
C VAL A 151 -23.43 -23.35 -5.44
N GLU A 152 -23.87 -24.51 -5.91
CA GLU A 152 -23.69 -25.75 -5.17
C GLU A 152 -22.20 -25.88 -4.83
N LYS A 153 -21.87 -26.11 -3.56
CA LYS A 153 -20.50 -26.49 -3.19
C LYS A 153 -20.13 -27.68 -4.10
N PRO A 154 -19.12 -27.54 -4.99
CA PRO A 154 -18.58 -28.72 -5.60
C PRO A 154 -18.14 -29.65 -4.47
N ARG A 155 -18.27 -30.96 -4.67
CA ARG A 155 -17.44 -31.93 -3.94
C ARG A 155 -16.05 -31.32 -3.84
N ALA A 156 -15.47 -31.28 -2.62
CA ALA A 156 -14.10 -30.83 -2.42
C ALA A 156 -13.28 -31.37 -3.60
N PRO A 157 -12.62 -30.51 -4.39
CA PRO A 157 -11.98 -30.95 -5.61
C PRO A 157 -11.18 -32.19 -5.23
N VAL A 158 -11.41 -33.30 -5.95
CA VAL A 158 -10.41 -34.37 -5.97
C VAL A 158 -9.09 -33.63 -6.18
N PRO A 159 -8.06 -33.84 -5.36
CA PRO A 159 -6.82 -33.08 -5.50
C PRO A 159 -6.22 -33.40 -6.87
N VAL A 160 -6.65 -32.64 -7.88
CA VAL A 160 -5.97 -32.48 -9.14
C VAL A 160 -4.75 -31.66 -8.78
N ASP A 161 -3.58 -32.15 -9.15
CA ASP A 161 -2.28 -31.64 -8.75
C ASP A 161 -2.00 -30.26 -9.40
N ARG A 162 -2.70 -29.22 -8.94
CA ARG A 162 -2.67 -27.88 -9.53
C ARG A 162 -1.39 -27.12 -9.15
N PRO A 163 -0.84 -26.26 -10.04
CA PRO A 163 0.25 -25.37 -9.70
C PRO A 163 -0.12 -24.47 -8.51
N VAL A 164 0.86 -24.24 -7.64
CA VAL A 164 0.72 -23.39 -6.47
C VAL A 164 0.85 -21.93 -6.90
N VAL A 165 -0.20 -21.15 -6.67
CA VAL A 165 -0.18 -19.69 -6.83
C VAL A 165 0.63 -19.09 -5.68
N LEU A 166 1.61 -18.25 -6.00
CA LEU A 166 2.37 -17.54 -4.99
C LEU A 166 1.55 -16.34 -4.50
N HIS A 167 1.25 -16.35 -3.21
CA HIS A 167 0.57 -15.23 -2.56
C HIS A 167 1.52 -14.03 -2.45
N ALA A 168 0.96 -12.82 -2.42
CA ALA A 168 1.65 -11.72 -1.76
C ALA A 168 1.81 -12.14 -0.30
N GLU A 169 3.02 -12.55 0.11
CA GLU A 169 3.23 -12.84 1.52
C GLU A 169 2.94 -11.53 2.30
N PRO A 170 2.17 -11.57 3.40
CA PRO A 170 2.12 -10.44 4.33
C PRO A 170 3.49 -10.15 4.95
N LYS A 171 4.47 -11.04 4.72
CA LYS A 171 5.89 -10.88 5.03
C LYS A 171 6.71 -10.19 3.94
N HIS A 172 6.12 -9.72 2.83
CA HIS A 172 6.63 -8.52 2.15
C HIS A 172 6.38 -7.32 3.07
N SER A 173 7.12 -7.34 4.19
CA SER A 173 7.46 -6.11 4.83
C SER A 173 8.47 -5.43 3.91
N PRO A 174 8.24 -4.18 3.50
CA PRO A 174 9.28 -3.32 2.95
C PRO A 174 10.60 -3.40 3.73
N ILE A 175 10.59 -3.84 5.00
CA ILE A 175 11.80 -4.14 5.78
C ILE A 175 12.72 -5.17 5.13
N PHE A 176 12.23 -6.26 4.53
CA PHE A 176 13.13 -7.30 4.02
C PHE A 176 13.88 -6.88 2.76
N ASP A 177 13.22 -6.11 1.89
CA ASP A 177 13.83 -5.50 0.71
C ASP A 177 14.73 -4.32 1.13
N TRP A 178 14.28 -3.54 2.12
CA TRP A 178 15.06 -2.44 2.68
C TRP A 178 16.31 -2.87 3.47
N LEU A 179 16.27 -4.01 4.18
CA LEU A 179 17.45 -4.62 4.81
C LEU A 179 18.48 -5.08 3.77
N LYS A 180 18.07 -5.31 2.52
CA LYS A 180 18.97 -5.66 1.40
C LYS A 180 19.55 -4.42 0.71
N GLU A 181 18.87 -3.27 0.74
CA GLU A 181 19.28 -2.02 0.08
C GLU A 181 20.30 -1.18 0.88
N GLY A 182 21.13 -1.82 1.71
CA GLY A 182 22.19 -1.16 2.47
C GLY A 182 23.11 -0.34 1.55
N THR A 183 23.03 0.99 1.66
CA THR A 183 23.93 1.91 0.96
C THR A 183 25.32 1.84 1.59
N VAL A 184 26.30 1.39 0.81
CA VAL A 184 27.72 1.34 1.21
C VAL A 184 28.27 2.76 1.20
N GLY A 185 28.17 3.45 2.33
CA GLY A 185 28.84 4.73 2.60
C GLY A 185 30.11 4.55 3.44
N GLU A 186 31.08 5.44 3.27
CA GLU A 186 32.34 5.44 4.02
C GLU A 186 32.12 5.47 5.55
N VAL A 187 33.02 4.78 6.26
CA VAL A 187 32.95 4.50 7.69
C VAL A 187 33.19 5.77 8.51
N ALA A 188 32.10 6.45 8.88
CA ALA A 188 32.11 7.42 9.95
C ALA A 188 31.92 6.69 11.29
N PHE A 189 32.75 7.00 12.30
CA PHE A 189 32.70 6.35 13.61
C PHE A 189 31.36 6.67 14.33
N GLY A 190 30.43 5.72 14.33
CA GLY A 190 29.15 5.78 15.06
C GLY A 190 28.04 6.64 14.43
N PRO A 191 26.75 6.33 14.70
CA PRO A 191 25.61 7.05 14.11
C PRO A 191 25.59 8.51 14.54
N ALA A 192 25.24 9.41 13.62
CA ALA A 192 25.17 10.84 13.86
C ALA A 192 23.71 11.31 13.92
N LEU A 193 23.37 12.02 15.00
CA LEU A 193 22.08 12.65 15.24
C LEU A 193 22.22 14.16 15.09
N VAL A 194 21.39 14.80 14.27
CA VAL A 194 21.23 16.27 14.27
C VAL A 194 20.18 16.69 15.30
N LEU A 195 20.54 17.59 16.21
CA LEU A 195 19.63 18.23 17.16
C LEU A 195 19.45 19.71 16.78
N ALA A 196 18.24 20.08 16.37
CA ALA A 196 17.89 21.46 16.04
C ALA A 196 17.67 22.32 17.30
N THR A 197 17.63 23.64 17.12
CA THR A 197 17.16 24.56 18.18
C THR A 197 15.69 24.30 18.47
N ILE A 198 15.35 24.27 19.76
CA ILE A 198 13.97 24.05 20.22
C ILE A 198 13.17 25.34 20.02
N ASP A 199 12.02 25.24 19.35
CA ASP A 199 11.10 26.35 19.17
C ASP A 199 10.52 26.75 20.53
N GLY A 200 10.75 28.00 20.97
CA GLY A 200 10.38 28.49 22.31
C GLY A 200 11.42 28.30 23.43
N ASP A 201 12.64 27.82 23.14
CA ASP A 201 13.74 27.72 24.12
C ASP A 201 14.63 28.98 24.11
N ASP A 202 14.09 30.06 24.68
CA ASP A 202 14.79 31.34 24.83
C ASP A 202 16.03 31.16 25.73
N GLY A 203 17.21 31.04 25.11
CA GLY A 203 18.49 30.86 25.81
C GLY A 203 19.13 29.47 25.66
N GLY A 204 18.46 28.52 24.99
CA GLY A 204 19.06 27.23 24.61
C GLY A 204 19.24 26.22 25.75
N ALA A 205 18.63 26.46 26.92
CA ALA A 205 18.80 25.63 28.10
C ALA A 205 18.12 24.27 27.95
N ILE A 206 16.96 24.22 27.30
CA ILE A 206 16.25 22.97 27.00
C ILE A 206 17.08 22.15 26.02
N ARG A 207 17.58 22.77 24.94
CA ARG A 207 18.44 22.12 23.95
C ARG A 207 19.68 21.51 24.60
N GLU A 208 20.33 22.24 25.50
CA GLU A 208 21.50 21.73 26.23
C GLU A 208 21.12 20.52 27.09
N SER A 209 20.01 20.57 27.84
CA SER A 209 19.51 19.42 28.61
C SER A 209 19.27 18.20 27.72
N LEU A 210 18.64 18.38 26.55
CA LEU A 210 18.42 17.30 25.59
C LEU A 210 19.72 16.74 25.02
N TYR A 211 20.68 17.60 24.69
CA TYR A 211 22.02 17.18 24.26
C TYR A 211 22.69 16.29 25.32
N GLN A 212 22.61 16.67 26.60
CA GLN A 212 23.16 15.91 27.73
C GLN A 212 22.51 14.53 27.91
N ILE A 213 21.24 14.37 27.56
CA ILE A 213 20.52 13.09 27.60
C ILE A 213 20.91 12.24 26.38
N LEU A 214 20.87 12.82 25.19
CA LEU A 214 21.08 12.10 23.92
C LEU A 214 22.52 11.63 23.74
N ARG A 215 23.51 12.36 24.25
CA ARG A 215 24.93 11.92 24.24
C ARG A 215 25.21 10.69 25.09
N GLN A 216 24.25 10.26 25.93
CA GLN A 216 24.36 9.02 26.70
C GLN A 216 23.96 7.78 25.87
N ILE A 217 23.41 7.98 24.67
CA ILE A 217 23.15 6.87 23.75
C ILE A 217 24.50 6.33 23.27
N PRO A 218 24.77 5.02 23.40
CA PRO A 218 26.06 4.45 23.05
C PRO A 218 26.47 4.77 21.60
N ASN A 219 27.69 5.26 21.41
CA ASN A 219 28.30 5.52 20.10
C ASN A 219 27.54 6.52 19.20
N VAL A 220 26.54 7.25 19.72
CA VAL A 220 25.84 8.29 18.94
C VAL A 220 26.55 9.63 19.09
N ARG A 221 26.87 10.25 17.94
CA ARG A 221 27.41 11.62 17.88
C ARG A 221 26.26 12.60 17.70
N VAL A 222 26.03 13.44 18.70
CA VAL A 222 25.01 14.50 18.62
C VAL A 222 25.65 15.76 18.04
N LYS A 223 25.18 16.18 16.86
CA LYS A 223 25.56 17.41 16.14
C LYS A 223 24.45 18.45 16.35
N VAL A 224 24.79 19.64 16.85
CA VAL A 224 23.81 20.69 17.11
C VAL A 224 23.74 21.66 15.93
N VAL A 225 22.53 22.06 15.55
CA VAL A 225 22.30 23.06 14.51
C VAL A 225 21.60 24.27 15.12
N ASP A 226 22.17 25.46 14.90
CA ASP A 226 21.59 26.74 15.32
C ASP A 226 20.51 27.19 14.34
N GLY A 227 19.38 26.49 14.36
CA GLY A 227 18.22 26.76 13.51
C GLY A 227 16.96 26.14 14.09
N VAL A 228 15.85 26.87 14.03
CA VAL A 228 14.54 26.39 14.46
C VAL A 228 13.78 25.83 13.26
N VAL A 229 13.13 24.69 13.45
CA VAL A 229 12.17 24.15 12.48
C VAL A 229 10.83 24.84 12.72
N SER A 230 10.57 25.92 11.97
CA SER A 230 9.44 26.81 12.23
C SER A 230 8.16 26.44 11.50
N ASP A 231 8.20 25.54 10.50
CA ASP A 231 7.03 25.17 9.71
C ASP A 231 6.08 24.29 10.53
N THR A 232 4.79 24.62 10.54
CA THR A 232 3.76 23.85 11.29
C THR A 232 3.27 22.65 10.51
N ASN A 233 3.52 22.58 9.19
CA ASN A 233 3.25 21.38 8.40
C ASN A 233 4.36 20.35 8.61
N GLY A 234 4.00 19.16 9.10
CA GLY A 234 4.96 18.11 9.45
C GLY A 234 5.84 17.65 8.28
N ALA A 235 5.33 17.60 7.05
CA ALA A 235 6.11 17.17 5.88
C ALA A 235 7.16 18.22 5.49
N ARG A 236 6.81 19.51 5.52
CA ARG A 236 7.75 20.61 5.26
C ARG A 236 8.79 20.75 6.38
N ALA A 237 8.36 20.61 7.63
CA ALA A 237 9.24 20.57 8.79
C ALA A 237 10.25 19.41 8.70
N ALA A 238 9.78 18.21 8.34
CA ALA A 238 10.65 17.05 8.10
C ALA A 238 11.62 17.29 6.93
N MET A 239 11.20 17.96 5.86
CA MET A 239 12.10 18.30 4.74
C MET A 239 13.21 19.25 5.15
N GLN A 240 12.90 20.31 5.91
CA GLN A 240 13.91 21.21 6.46
C GLN A 240 14.91 20.42 7.32
N MET A 241 14.42 19.50 8.15
CA MET A 241 15.27 18.67 8.98
C MET A 241 16.14 17.72 8.14
N ARG A 242 15.61 17.09 7.08
CA ARG A 242 16.36 16.24 6.14
C ARG A 242 17.50 16.99 5.46
N ALA A 243 17.27 18.24 5.05
CA ALA A 243 18.31 19.08 4.47
C ALA A 243 19.47 19.32 5.46
N TRP A 244 19.17 19.48 6.75
CA TRP A 244 20.21 19.57 7.78
C TRP A 244 20.89 18.24 8.07
N ILE A 245 20.15 17.12 8.06
CA ILE A 245 20.72 15.78 8.21
C ILE A 245 21.76 15.54 7.10
N GLU A 246 21.42 15.85 5.85
CA GLU A 246 22.32 15.73 4.70
C GLU A 246 23.52 16.68 4.82
N ALA A 247 23.28 17.98 5.05
CA ALA A 247 24.34 18.98 5.14
C ALA A 247 25.35 18.71 6.28
N HIS A 248 24.93 17.99 7.30
CA HIS A 248 25.79 17.65 8.44
C HIS A 248 26.27 16.19 8.40
N GLU A 249 26.07 15.44 7.32
CA GLU A 249 26.45 14.02 7.22
C GLU A 249 25.98 13.24 8.45
N ALA A 250 24.68 13.32 8.71
CA ALA A 250 24.02 12.64 9.80
C ALA A 250 23.05 11.56 9.29
N ASP A 251 22.65 10.69 10.19
CA ASP A 251 21.80 9.53 9.86
C ASP A 251 20.32 9.84 10.13
N PHE A 252 20.05 10.67 11.14
CA PHE A 252 18.72 11.06 11.58
C PHE A 252 18.76 12.39 12.36
N GLY A 253 17.58 12.95 12.62
CA GLY A 253 17.42 14.24 13.25
C GLY A 253 16.32 14.26 14.31
N LEU A 254 16.46 15.14 15.31
CA LEU A 254 15.45 15.47 16.29
C LEU A 254 15.25 17.00 16.32
N TYR A 255 14.00 17.43 16.26
CA TYR A 255 13.61 18.79 16.64
C TYR A 255 12.45 18.72 17.62
N ALA A 256 12.25 19.78 18.40
CA ALA A 256 11.11 19.87 19.30
C ALA A 256 10.58 21.30 19.39
N ARG A 257 9.34 21.41 19.85
CA ARG A 257 8.65 22.68 20.02
C ARG A 257 8.00 22.70 21.39
N LEU A 258 8.14 23.81 22.09
CA LEU A 258 7.43 24.03 23.34
C LEU A 258 5.97 24.38 23.03
N ASP A 259 5.03 23.72 23.70
CA ASP A 259 3.62 24.10 23.56
C ASP A 259 3.39 25.54 24.06
N ASN A 260 2.33 26.19 23.57
CA ASN A 260 2.05 27.60 23.90
C ASN A 260 1.90 27.85 25.42
N ALA A 261 1.60 26.80 26.19
CA ALA A 261 1.45 26.87 27.63
C ALA A 261 2.78 26.64 28.39
N GLY A 262 3.86 26.28 27.71
CA GLY A 262 5.15 25.93 28.33
C GLY A 262 5.12 24.63 29.15
N ARG A 263 4.11 23.79 28.94
CA ARG A 263 3.82 22.57 29.70
C ARG A 263 4.60 21.37 29.15
N VAL A 264 4.58 21.18 27.82
CA VAL A 264 5.18 19.99 27.17
C VAL A 264 5.99 20.36 25.94
N LEU A 265 6.97 19.51 25.65
CA LEU A 265 7.73 19.52 24.41
C LEU A 265 7.10 18.51 23.44
N GLU A 266 6.71 18.99 22.28
CA GLU A 266 6.35 18.17 21.12
C GLU A 266 7.62 17.87 20.33
N PHE A 267 8.06 16.62 20.38
CA PHE A 267 9.24 16.13 19.68
C PHE A 267 8.88 15.55 18.33
N HIS A 268 9.80 15.74 17.38
CA HIS A 268 9.75 15.12 16.08
C HIS A 268 11.09 14.53 15.70
N ALA A 269 11.10 13.21 15.53
CA ALA A 269 12.24 12.48 15.03
C ALA A 269 12.10 12.26 13.51
N VAL A 270 13.15 12.58 12.77
CA VAL A 270 13.18 12.61 11.30
C VAL A 270 14.31 11.74 10.78
N ARG A 271 14.05 11.00 9.71
CA ARG A 271 15.02 10.14 9.01
C ARG A 271 15.73 10.91 7.91
N GLY A 272 17.00 10.58 7.63
CA GLY A 272 17.73 11.16 6.50
C GLY A 272 17.15 10.81 5.12
N GLY A 273 16.64 9.60 4.93
CA GLY A 273 16.05 9.15 3.66
C GLY A 273 14.59 9.57 3.45
N ALA A 274 14.21 9.80 2.19
CA ALA A 274 12.85 10.15 1.77
C ALA A 274 11.89 8.95 1.64
N ALA A 275 12.38 7.70 1.74
CA ALA A 275 11.53 6.52 1.61
C ALA A 275 10.60 6.38 2.85
N GLU A 276 9.35 6.83 2.69
CA GLU A 276 8.29 6.78 3.70
C GLU A 276 7.70 5.37 3.88
N ASN A 277 8.11 4.40 3.06
CA ASN A 277 7.51 3.07 3.00
C ASN A 277 8.04 2.08 4.06
N ASN A 278 8.57 2.51 5.20
CA ASN A 278 8.85 1.57 6.29
C ASN A 278 7.64 1.48 7.22
N PRO A 279 6.93 0.34 7.28
CA PRO A 279 5.74 0.17 8.11
C PRO A 279 5.99 0.24 9.62
N PHE A 280 7.25 0.27 10.06
CA PHE A 280 7.67 0.17 11.46
C PHE A 280 8.50 1.37 11.91
N ASN A 281 8.10 2.56 11.45
CA ASN A 281 8.55 3.78 12.09
C ASN A 281 7.97 3.85 13.51
N VAL A 282 8.82 4.15 14.49
CA VAL A 282 8.43 4.41 15.88
C VAL A 282 7.50 5.62 16.02
N GLY A 283 7.14 6.29 14.92
CA GLY A 283 6.31 7.49 14.93
C GLY A 283 7.21 8.72 15.01
N THR A 284 6.78 9.81 14.40
CA THR A 284 7.57 11.04 14.27
C THR A 284 7.06 12.15 15.17
N ARG A 285 6.15 11.86 16.11
CA ARG A 285 5.53 12.84 17.00
C ARG A 285 5.33 12.23 18.38
N PHE A 286 5.99 12.77 19.39
CA PHE A 286 5.82 12.33 20.78
C PHE A 286 5.99 13.50 21.75
N PHE A 287 5.42 13.38 22.95
CA PHE A 287 5.28 14.45 23.91
C PHE A 287 5.95 14.08 25.23
N LEU A 288 6.82 14.94 25.73
CA LEU A 288 7.42 14.77 27.06
C LEU A 288 7.39 16.11 27.82
N PRO A 289 7.32 16.09 29.15
CA PRO A 289 7.43 17.30 29.94
C PRO A 289 8.83 17.92 29.81
N VAL A 290 8.92 19.23 29.98
CA VAL A 290 10.20 19.97 29.97
C VAL A 290 11.14 19.43 31.06
N GLN A 291 10.60 19.15 32.25
CA GLN A 291 11.33 18.53 33.34
C GLN A 291 11.24 17.01 33.24
N MET A 292 12.30 16.38 32.75
CA MET A 292 12.34 14.93 32.53
C MET A 292 12.91 14.17 33.73
N ASP A 293 12.19 13.14 34.17
CA ASP A 293 12.66 12.15 35.14
C ASP A 293 13.41 11.00 34.43
N GLY A 294 13.68 9.90 35.14
CA GLY A 294 14.33 8.73 34.57
C GLY A 294 13.54 8.09 33.42
N LEU A 295 12.23 7.90 33.59
CA LEU A 295 11.37 7.28 32.59
C LEU A 295 11.26 8.16 31.34
N HIS A 296 11.06 9.46 31.50
CA HIS A 296 10.99 10.42 30.39
C HIS A 296 12.28 10.41 29.56
N LYS A 297 13.45 10.36 30.22
CA LYS A 297 14.75 10.25 29.53
C LYS A 297 14.89 8.94 28.78
N THR A 298 14.40 7.84 29.34
CA THR A 298 14.45 6.51 28.71
C THR A 298 13.53 6.46 27.48
N LEU A 299 12.33 7.01 27.56
CA LEU A 299 11.42 7.14 26.42
C LEU A 299 12.00 8.06 25.33
N LEU A 300 12.59 9.20 25.68
CA LEU A 300 13.26 10.09 24.72
C LEU A 300 14.33 9.34 23.92
N LYS A 301 15.19 8.58 24.60
CA LYS A 301 16.23 7.77 23.94
C LYS A 301 15.61 6.69 23.05
N ALA A 302 14.56 6.01 23.51
CA ALA A 302 13.91 4.93 22.77
C ALA A 302 13.25 5.44 21.48
N PHE A 303 12.47 6.51 21.57
CA PHE A 303 11.79 7.10 20.41
C PHE A 303 12.78 7.72 19.43
N THR A 304 13.88 8.31 19.92
CA THR A 304 14.92 8.87 19.07
C THR A 304 15.70 7.79 18.31
N VAL A 305 16.11 6.70 18.98
CA VAL A 305 16.82 5.57 18.36
C VAL A 305 15.91 4.77 17.44
N GLY A 306 14.63 4.62 17.79
CA GLY A 306 13.66 3.83 17.01
C GLY A 306 13.40 4.34 15.59
N VAL A 307 13.79 5.58 15.29
CA VAL A 307 13.68 6.16 13.95
C VAL A 307 14.84 5.75 13.03
N LEU A 308 15.93 5.20 13.57
CA LEU A 308 17.11 4.78 12.81
C LEU A 308 16.82 3.74 11.72
N MET A 309 17.63 3.82 10.68
CA MET A 309 17.60 2.96 9.51
C MET A 309 18.82 2.01 9.56
N PRO A 310 18.68 0.67 9.73
CA PRO A 310 19.73 -0.35 9.71
C PRO A 310 20.41 -0.50 8.35
N THR A 311 21.11 0.54 7.94
CA THR A 311 21.97 0.55 6.75
C THR A 311 23.42 0.16 7.07
N ARG A 312 23.79 0.14 8.37
CA ARG A 312 25.15 -0.16 8.86
C ARG A 312 25.10 -0.97 10.14
N LEU A 313 26.19 -1.68 10.44
CA LEU A 313 26.32 -2.51 11.64
C LEU A 313 26.06 -1.74 12.94
N GLU A 314 26.48 -0.48 13.02
CA GLU A 314 26.28 0.35 14.20
C GLU A 314 24.81 0.71 14.42
N HIS A 315 24.04 0.88 13.33
CA HIS A 315 22.59 1.08 13.39
C HIS A 315 21.89 -0.19 13.90
N GLU A 316 22.30 -1.35 13.38
CA GLU A 316 21.80 -2.64 13.86
C GLU A 316 22.13 -2.84 15.35
N GLN A 317 23.36 -2.58 15.78
CA GLN A 317 23.74 -2.73 17.20
C GLN A 317 22.83 -1.90 18.12
N LEU A 318 22.50 -0.65 17.76
CA LEU A 318 21.57 0.16 18.53
C LEU A 318 20.15 -0.44 18.56
N LEU A 319 19.64 -0.88 17.41
CA LEU A 319 18.27 -1.42 17.33
C LEU A 319 18.12 -2.81 17.95
N HIS A 320 19.15 -3.65 17.88
CA HIS A 320 19.12 -5.04 18.36
C HIS A 320 19.53 -5.18 19.84
N LEU A 321 20.37 -4.29 20.36
CA LEU A 321 20.91 -4.39 21.72
C LEU A 321 20.38 -3.29 22.64
N PHE A 322 20.36 -2.04 22.16
CA PHE A 322 20.06 -0.89 23.02
C PHE A 322 18.56 -0.60 23.11
N LEU A 323 17.85 -0.55 21.98
CA LEU A 323 16.40 -0.29 21.96
C LEU A 323 15.60 -1.30 22.81
N PRO A 324 15.84 -2.62 22.75
CA PRO A 324 15.10 -3.58 23.57
C PRO A 324 15.33 -3.37 25.07
N ALA A 325 16.55 -2.98 25.49
CA ALA A 325 16.86 -2.69 26.88
C ALA A 325 16.08 -1.46 27.38
N LEU A 326 16.01 -0.39 26.57
CA LEU A 326 15.21 0.79 26.89
C LEU A 326 13.71 0.48 27.00
N LEU A 327 13.17 -0.34 26.08
CA LEU A 327 11.75 -0.73 26.13
C LEU A 327 11.43 -1.62 27.33
N ASN A 328 12.39 -2.46 27.78
CA ASN A 328 12.23 -3.24 29.00
C ASN A 328 12.25 -2.34 30.24
N GLU A 329 13.16 -1.36 30.29
CA GLU A 329 13.23 -0.36 31.37
C GLU A 329 11.95 0.50 31.42
N ALA A 330 11.41 0.88 30.27
CA ALA A 330 10.16 1.62 30.13
C ALA A 330 8.92 0.71 30.12
N GLY A 331 9.01 -0.57 30.47
CA GLY A 331 7.92 -1.54 30.32
C GLY A 331 6.64 -1.16 31.07
N ALA A 332 6.76 -0.46 32.21
CA ALA A 332 5.62 0.04 32.97
C ALA A 332 4.78 1.08 32.20
N TYR A 333 5.39 1.78 31.24
CA TYR A 333 4.71 2.82 30.44
C TYR A 333 3.52 2.28 29.63
N ALA A 334 3.60 1.02 29.16
CA ALA A 334 2.49 0.37 28.47
C ALA A 334 1.27 0.14 29.38
N ALA A 335 1.49 -0.04 30.67
CA ALA A 335 0.43 -0.22 31.67
C ALA A 335 -0.11 1.12 32.17
N GLU A 336 0.80 2.06 32.44
CA GLU A 336 0.51 3.35 33.06
C GLU A 336 1.09 4.50 32.21
N PRO A 337 0.30 5.04 31.26
CA PRO A 337 0.70 6.21 30.49
C PRO A 337 0.98 7.42 31.40
N MET A 338 1.90 8.28 30.96
CA MET A 338 2.28 9.50 31.67
C MET A 338 1.06 10.39 31.96
N THR A 339 0.99 10.90 33.19
CA THR A 339 -0.02 11.90 33.59
C THR A 339 0.40 13.31 33.16
N GLY A 340 -0.56 14.22 33.03
CA GLY A 340 -0.30 15.62 32.61
C GLY A 340 -0.29 15.83 31.08
N LEU A 341 -0.41 14.77 30.30
CA LEU A 341 -0.66 14.80 28.86
C LEU A 341 -2.17 14.76 28.57
N THR A 342 -2.61 15.39 27.47
CA THR A 342 -3.97 15.22 26.94
C THR A 342 -4.20 13.79 26.43
N ALA A 343 -5.45 13.39 26.23
CA ALA A 343 -5.74 12.05 25.70
C ALA A 343 -5.05 11.82 24.33
N GLU A 344 -5.10 12.79 23.43
CA GLU A 344 -4.45 12.70 22.12
C GLU A 344 -2.92 12.58 22.25
N GLU A 345 -2.29 13.35 23.13
CA GLU A 345 -0.84 13.27 23.38
C GLU A 345 -0.42 11.92 23.98
N GLN A 346 -1.23 11.37 24.89
CA GLN A 346 -1.02 10.02 25.41
C GLN A 346 -1.17 8.98 24.31
N GLY A 347 -2.18 9.11 23.45
CA GLY A 347 -2.41 8.25 22.29
C GLY A 347 -1.22 8.26 21.32
N ALA A 348 -0.66 9.43 21.01
CA ALA A 348 0.52 9.56 20.15
C ALA A 348 1.75 8.88 20.76
N ASN A 349 1.99 9.03 22.06
CA ASN A 349 3.12 8.38 22.71
C ASN A 349 2.96 6.86 22.82
N LEU A 350 1.75 6.37 23.12
CA LEU A 350 1.46 4.94 23.14
C LEU A 350 1.63 4.34 21.74
N THR A 351 1.21 5.06 20.69
CA THR A 351 1.49 4.69 19.30
C THR A 351 2.98 4.52 19.07
N CYS A 352 3.80 5.47 19.55
CA CYS A 352 5.24 5.37 19.41
C CYS A 352 5.81 4.15 20.13
N PHE A 353 5.34 3.91 21.35
CA PHE A 353 5.76 2.77 22.14
C PHE A 353 5.39 1.43 21.49
N ALA A 354 4.16 1.29 20.98
CA ALA A 354 3.69 0.11 20.28
C ALA A 354 4.50 -0.15 18.99
N ASN A 355 4.79 0.90 18.21
CA ASN A 355 5.65 0.79 17.03
C ASN A 355 7.05 0.28 17.39
N ALA A 356 7.65 0.78 18.48
CA ALA A 356 8.95 0.32 18.96
C ALA A 356 8.93 -1.15 19.39
N LEU A 357 7.87 -1.59 20.07
CA LEU A 357 7.66 -3.00 20.41
C LEU A 357 7.52 -3.89 19.17
N SER A 358 6.75 -3.44 18.16
CA SER A 358 6.61 -4.13 16.88
C SER A 358 7.96 -4.25 16.17
N LEU A 359 8.73 -3.16 16.12
CA LEU A 359 10.07 -3.15 15.51
C LEU A 359 11.02 -4.17 16.17
N VAL A 360 11.06 -4.21 17.51
CA VAL A 360 11.90 -5.19 18.24
C VAL A 360 11.45 -6.63 18.01
N SER A 361 10.14 -6.87 17.89
CA SER A 361 9.60 -8.22 17.65
C SER A 361 10.03 -8.80 16.31
N LEU A 362 10.25 -7.96 15.30
CA LEU A 362 10.75 -8.37 14.00
C LEU A 362 12.21 -8.82 14.05
N PHE A 363 13.01 -8.16 14.88
CA PHE A 363 14.43 -8.44 15.03
C PHE A 363 14.74 -9.63 15.94
N LYS A 364 13.90 -9.90 16.94
CA LYS A 364 14.07 -11.00 17.90
C LYS A 364 12.84 -11.91 17.92
N PHE A 365 12.83 -12.91 17.06
CA PHE A 365 11.77 -13.93 17.00
C PHE A 365 11.50 -14.66 18.34
N ALA A 366 12.49 -14.74 19.24
CA ALA A 366 12.36 -15.42 20.53
C ALA A 366 11.60 -14.63 21.61
N GLU A 367 11.52 -13.30 21.50
CA GLU A 367 10.82 -12.41 22.44
C GLU A 367 9.62 -11.77 21.73
N ASN A 368 8.71 -12.56 21.16
CA ASN A 368 7.60 -12.05 20.37
C ASN A 368 6.71 -11.08 21.20
N LYS A 369 6.94 -9.76 21.10
CA LYS A 369 6.18 -8.70 21.80
C LYS A 369 4.96 -8.23 20.99
N THR A 370 4.54 -8.95 19.95
CA THR A 370 3.40 -8.54 19.10
C THR A 370 2.09 -8.44 19.86
N ALA A 371 1.84 -9.35 20.81
CA ALA A 371 0.65 -9.31 21.65
C ALA A 371 0.62 -8.03 22.51
N LEU A 372 1.75 -7.71 23.16
CA LEU A 372 1.88 -6.47 23.94
C LEU A 372 1.75 -5.23 23.05
N ALA A 373 2.37 -5.22 21.86
CA ALA A 373 2.22 -4.13 20.92
C ALA A 373 0.75 -3.92 20.51
N SER A 374 0.01 -5.01 20.26
CA SER A 374 -1.43 -4.98 19.97
C SER A 374 -2.23 -4.33 21.09
N GLU A 375 -2.02 -4.76 22.33
CA GLU A 375 -2.67 -4.19 23.51
C GLU A 375 -2.40 -2.68 23.64
N VAL A 376 -1.18 -2.25 23.34
CA VAL A 376 -0.80 -0.84 23.41
C VAL A 376 -1.42 -0.03 22.26
N TYR A 377 -1.50 -0.57 21.04
CA TYR A 377 -2.22 0.10 19.94
C TYR A 377 -3.71 0.28 20.24
N GLU A 378 -4.37 -0.73 20.82
CA GLU A 378 -5.78 -0.62 21.21
C GLU A 378 -5.98 0.45 22.29
N LYS A 379 -5.08 0.53 23.28
CA LYS A 379 -5.09 1.64 24.25
C LYS A 379 -4.90 2.99 23.58
N ALA A 380 -3.98 3.11 22.62
CA ALA A 380 -3.78 4.33 21.86
C ALA A 380 -5.05 4.73 21.08
N LEU A 381 -5.70 3.77 20.41
CA LEU A 381 -6.89 4.01 19.62
C LEU A 381 -8.09 4.49 20.45
N ASN A 382 -8.20 4.04 21.70
CA ASN A 382 -9.22 4.54 22.64
C ASN A 382 -9.03 6.01 23.04
N LEU A 383 -7.82 6.54 22.86
CA LEU A 383 -7.47 7.93 23.21
C LEU A 383 -7.42 8.85 21.99
N LEU A 384 -7.22 8.29 20.79
CA LEU A 384 -7.09 9.03 19.54
C LEU A 384 -8.44 9.31 18.89
N PRO A 385 -8.84 10.57 18.69
CA PRO A 385 -9.99 10.88 17.86
C PRO A 385 -9.72 10.57 16.38
N PRO A 386 -10.76 10.36 15.53
CA PRO A 386 -10.58 10.03 14.11
C PRO A 386 -9.80 11.05 13.27
N TYR A 387 -9.70 12.31 13.74
CA TYR A 387 -8.94 13.36 13.09
C TYR A 387 -7.49 13.47 13.55
N ALA A 388 -7.08 12.70 14.57
CA ALA A 388 -5.70 12.72 15.05
C ALA A 388 -4.76 12.17 13.95
N PRO A 389 -3.56 12.76 13.77
CA PRO A 389 -2.63 12.35 12.71
C PRO A 389 -2.28 10.85 12.75
N GLU A 390 -2.20 10.27 13.94
CA GLU A 390 -1.82 8.88 14.17
C GLU A 390 -2.99 7.90 13.97
N TYR A 391 -4.25 8.36 14.01
CA TYR A 391 -5.43 7.50 14.09
C TYR A 391 -5.51 6.47 12.95
N VAL A 392 -5.40 6.94 11.71
CA VAL A 392 -5.49 6.08 10.51
C VAL A 392 -4.35 5.06 10.50
N PHE A 393 -3.15 5.51 10.84
CA PHE A 393 -1.98 4.65 10.92
C PHE A 393 -2.17 3.55 11.99
N VAL A 394 -2.54 3.92 13.22
CA VAL A 394 -2.76 2.98 14.33
C VAL A 394 -3.86 1.98 13.99
N THR A 395 -4.98 2.46 13.48
CA THR A 395 -6.11 1.61 13.08
C THR A 395 -5.68 0.61 12.01
N ARG A 396 -4.88 1.03 11.02
CA ARG A 396 -4.28 0.13 10.03
C ARG A 396 -3.35 -0.90 10.67
N GLN A 397 -2.52 -0.54 11.65
CA GLN A 397 -1.64 -1.51 12.33
C GLN A 397 -2.44 -2.57 13.10
N VAL A 398 -3.48 -2.17 13.83
CA VAL A 398 -4.40 -3.09 14.52
C VAL A 398 -5.07 -4.05 13.52
N GLY A 399 -5.55 -3.53 12.38
CA GLY A 399 -6.14 -4.36 11.32
C GLY A 399 -5.15 -5.39 10.76
N LEU A 400 -3.87 -5.03 10.63
CA LEU A 400 -2.82 -5.98 10.20
C LEU A 400 -2.59 -7.09 11.23
N ILE A 401 -2.62 -6.77 12.52
CA ILE A 401 -2.49 -7.76 13.59
C ILE A 401 -3.68 -8.74 13.54
N HIS A 402 -4.91 -8.23 13.42
CA HIS A 402 -6.09 -9.08 13.25
C HIS A 402 -6.01 -9.98 12.02
N GLN A 403 -5.46 -9.46 10.90
CA GLN A 403 -5.23 -10.27 9.71
C GLN A 403 -4.24 -11.42 9.99
N LEU A 404 -3.11 -11.13 10.65
CA LEU A 404 -2.10 -12.13 10.99
C LEU A 404 -2.67 -13.21 11.93
N ASP A 405 -3.46 -12.81 12.92
CA ASP A 405 -4.16 -13.73 13.81
C ASP A 405 -5.11 -14.65 13.03
N GLY A 406 -5.90 -14.10 12.11
CA GLY A 406 -6.77 -14.88 11.24
C GLY A 406 -6.01 -15.83 10.32
N GLU A 407 -4.81 -15.46 9.87
CA GLU A 407 -3.94 -16.35 9.10
C GLU A 407 -3.39 -17.49 9.96
N GLN A 408 -2.94 -17.20 11.18
CA GLN A 408 -2.36 -18.19 12.07
C GLN A 408 -3.40 -19.19 12.59
N LYS A 409 -4.60 -18.71 12.92
CA LYS A 409 -5.70 -19.53 13.45
C LYS A 409 -6.60 -20.10 12.36
N GLU A 410 -6.40 -19.65 11.11
CA GLU A 410 -7.28 -19.90 9.97
C GLU A 410 -8.75 -19.51 10.17
N ASP A 411 -9.01 -18.52 11.05
CA ASP A 411 -10.35 -18.13 11.48
C ASP A 411 -10.95 -16.98 10.63
N VAL A 412 -12.16 -17.21 10.12
CA VAL A 412 -12.94 -16.21 9.37
C VAL A 412 -13.38 -15.04 10.26
N ALA A 413 -13.60 -15.25 11.55
CA ALA A 413 -14.00 -14.17 12.46
C ALA A 413 -12.89 -13.11 12.60
N ASP A 414 -11.64 -13.54 12.76
CA ASP A 414 -10.47 -12.65 12.83
C ASP A 414 -10.26 -11.89 11.51
N PHE A 415 -10.50 -12.52 10.36
CA PHE A 415 -10.51 -11.81 9.07
C PHE A 415 -11.61 -10.74 9.01
N LYS A 416 -12.82 -11.03 9.45
CA LYS A 416 -13.90 -10.03 9.49
C LYS A 416 -13.56 -8.87 10.43
N LEU A 417 -12.90 -9.15 11.55
CA LEU A 417 -12.42 -8.12 12.46
C LEU A 417 -11.35 -7.23 11.81
N ALA A 418 -10.40 -7.83 11.08
CA ALA A 418 -9.42 -7.11 10.29
C ALA A 418 -10.08 -6.20 9.23
N GLU A 419 -11.03 -6.73 8.46
CA GLU A 419 -11.80 -5.97 7.46
C GLU A 419 -12.50 -4.76 8.10
N GLN A 420 -13.23 -4.96 9.19
CA GLN A 420 -13.92 -3.88 9.91
C GLN A 420 -12.93 -2.82 10.39
N THR A 421 -11.77 -3.23 10.85
CA THR A 421 -10.72 -2.32 11.33
C THR A 421 -10.16 -1.50 10.16
N PHE A 422 -9.83 -2.12 9.03
CA PHE A 422 -9.40 -1.39 7.83
C PHE A 422 -10.48 -0.46 7.28
N GLN A 423 -11.75 -0.87 7.35
CA GLN A 423 -12.87 -0.01 6.92
C GLN A 423 -12.99 1.24 7.80
N LYS A 424 -12.84 1.11 9.13
CA LYS A 424 -12.79 2.27 10.04
C LYS A 424 -11.69 3.26 9.67
N ALA A 425 -10.50 2.76 9.32
CA ALA A 425 -9.41 3.60 8.83
C ALA A 425 -9.75 4.25 7.48
N ALA A 426 -10.39 3.50 6.57
CA ALA A 426 -10.78 4.00 5.25
C ALA A 426 -11.85 5.10 5.32
N ASP A 427 -12.76 5.00 6.29
CA ASP A 427 -13.81 6.00 6.54
C ASP A 427 -13.24 7.31 7.14
N ALA A 428 -12.07 7.25 7.79
CA ALA A 428 -11.39 8.40 8.37
C ALA A 428 -10.49 9.14 7.36
N VAL A 429 -10.31 8.63 6.14
CA VAL A 429 -9.50 9.28 5.09
C VAL A 429 -10.35 9.81 3.94
N SER A 430 -9.91 10.91 3.35
CA SER A 430 -10.54 11.44 2.14
C SER A 430 -9.96 10.77 0.90
N LYS A 431 -10.79 10.08 0.10
CA LYS A 431 -10.40 9.54 -1.21
C LYS A 431 -9.76 10.60 -2.12
N LYS A 432 -10.22 11.85 -2.05
CA LYS A 432 -9.73 12.97 -2.88
C LYS A 432 -8.37 13.50 -2.42
N TYR A 433 -8.20 13.72 -1.12
CA TYR A 433 -7.01 14.38 -0.57
C TYR A 433 -5.93 13.41 -0.09
N GLN A 434 -6.31 12.16 0.19
CA GLN A 434 -5.41 11.07 0.62
C GLN A 434 -5.64 9.80 -0.23
N PRO A 435 -5.58 9.91 -1.58
CA PRO A 435 -5.90 8.80 -2.49
C PRO A 435 -5.02 7.56 -2.25
N GLU A 436 -3.73 7.75 -1.95
CA GLU A 436 -2.79 6.64 -1.73
C GLU A 436 -3.09 5.86 -0.45
N VAL A 437 -3.47 6.57 0.62
CA VAL A 437 -3.82 5.95 1.91
C VAL A 437 -5.15 5.20 1.77
N TYR A 438 -6.13 5.80 1.09
CA TYR A 438 -7.39 5.14 0.77
C TYR A 438 -7.15 3.88 -0.08
N GLY A 439 -6.29 3.96 -1.10
CA GLY A 439 -5.92 2.84 -1.95
C GLY A 439 -5.26 1.70 -1.19
N ASP A 440 -4.29 2.00 -0.33
CA ASP A 440 -3.64 1.00 0.54
C ASP A 440 -4.64 0.29 1.47
N LEU A 441 -5.57 1.04 2.05
CA LEU A 441 -6.60 0.47 2.93
C LEU A 441 -7.57 -0.43 2.15
N LYS A 442 -7.96 -0.04 0.95
CA LYS A 442 -8.81 -0.86 0.05
C LYS A 442 -8.11 -2.11 -0.44
N LEU A 443 -6.82 -2.01 -0.75
CA LEU A 443 -5.95 -3.17 -1.04
C LEU A 443 -5.97 -4.17 0.12
N ARG A 444 -5.82 -3.70 1.36
CA ARG A 444 -5.86 -4.56 2.57
C ARG A 444 -7.22 -5.22 2.76
N ILE A 445 -8.30 -4.48 2.55
CA ILE A 445 -9.66 -5.04 2.57
C ILE A 445 -9.81 -6.14 1.51
N GLY A 446 -9.30 -5.92 0.29
CA GLY A 446 -9.29 -6.93 -0.78
C GLY A 446 -8.52 -8.21 -0.39
N ASN A 447 -7.36 -8.06 0.25
CA ASN A 447 -6.54 -9.18 0.73
C ASN A 447 -7.30 -10.04 1.75
N VAL A 448 -7.93 -9.40 2.74
CA VAL A 448 -8.70 -10.09 3.77
C VAL A 448 -9.97 -10.74 3.19
N ARG A 449 -10.70 -10.02 2.33
CA ARG A 449 -11.90 -10.57 1.66
C ARG A 449 -11.57 -11.75 0.77
N GLN A 450 -10.44 -11.73 0.06
CA GLN A 450 -10.00 -12.90 -0.72
C GLN A 450 -9.79 -14.13 0.17
N LYS A 451 -9.23 -13.96 1.38
CA LYS A 451 -9.04 -15.08 2.34
C LYS A 451 -10.37 -15.59 2.89
N ILE A 452 -11.34 -14.71 3.10
CA ILE A 452 -12.71 -15.08 3.46
C ILE A 452 -13.36 -15.85 2.30
N ALA A 453 -13.29 -15.32 1.08
CA ALA A 453 -13.87 -15.91 -0.12
C ALA A 453 -13.32 -17.31 -0.42
N PHE A 454 -12.00 -17.49 -0.29
CA PHE A 454 -11.36 -18.80 -0.44
C PHE A 454 -11.90 -19.84 0.55
N ARG A 455 -12.19 -19.43 1.80
CA ARG A 455 -12.72 -20.33 2.83
C ARG A 455 -14.21 -20.59 2.69
N SER A 456 -14.98 -19.57 2.32
CA SER A 456 -16.43 -19.70 2.16
C SER A 456 -16.80 -20.44 0.87
N GLY A 457 -16.04 -20.22 -0.21
CA GLY A 457 -16.39 -20.63 -1.57
C GLY A 457 -17.60 -19.91 -2.13
N ASN A 458 -18.08 -18.83 -1.49
CA ASN A 458 -19.25 -18.08 -1.92
C ASN A 458 -18.85 -17.06 -3.02
N GLY A 459 -19.58 -17.06 -4.14
CA GLY A 459 -19.36 -16.13 -5.24
C GLY A 459 -19.46 -14.67 -4.81
N GLU A 460 -20.38 -14.34 -3.89
CA GLU A 460 -20.53 -12.97 -3.36
C GLU A 460 -19.26 -12.48 -2.65
N ASP A 461 -18.56 -13.36 -1.92
CA ASP A 461 -17.32 -13.00 -1.22
C ASP A 461 -16.18 -12.74 -2.22
N PHE A 462 -16.12 -13.51 -3.32
CA PHE A 462 -15.17 -13.24 -4.41
C PHE A 462 -15.45 -11.91 -5.08
N VAL A 463 -16.71 -11.60 -5.38
CA VAL A 463 -17.11 -10.29 -5.93
C VAL A 463 -16.72 -9.17 -4.97
N SER A 464 -17.00 -9.33 -3.69
CA SER A 464 -16.65 -8.36 -2.65
C SER A 464 -15.14 -8.10 -2.56
N ALA A 465 -14.31 -9.13 -2.73
CA ALA A 465 -12.86 -9.00 -2.80
C ALA A 465 -12.41 -8.27 -4.08
N MET A 466 -12.95 -8.65 -5.25
CA MET A 466 -12.65 -7.99 -6.52
C MET A 466 -13.01 -6.50 -6.49
N THR A 467 -14.15 -6.14 -5.92
CA THR A 467 -14.57 -4.73 -5.75
C THR A 467 -13.59 -3.95 -4.89
N ALA A 468 -13.08 -4.52 -3.79
CA ALA A 468 -12.11 -3.83 -2.95
C ALA A 468 -10.76 -3.57 -3.66
N TYR A 469 -10.29 -4.51 -4.49
CA TYR A 469 -9.11 -4.27 -5.33
C TYR A 469 -9.37 -3.21 -6.41
N ARG A 470 -10.56 -3.21 -7.04
CA ARG A 470 -10.95 -2.17 -8.00
C ARG A 470 -11.03 -0.79 -7.35
N ASP A 471 -11.59 -0.68 -6.15
CA ASP A 471 -11.60 0.56 -5.37
C ASP A 471 -10.18 1.08 -5.11
N SER A 472 -9.24 0.18 -4.80
CA SER A 472 -7.82 0.49 -4.65
C SER A 472 -7.20 1.01 -5.95
N LEU A 473 -7.39 0.27 -7.04
CA LEU A 473 -6.90 0.63 -8.38
C LEU A 473 -7.52 1.92 -8.92
N SER A 474 -8.69 2.34 -8.37
CA SER A 474 -9.31 3.59 -8.79
C SER A 474 -8.47 4.83 -8.46
N VAL A 475 -7.64 4.73 -7.42
CA VAL A 475 -6.82 5.83 -6.89
C VAL A 475 -5.32 5.60 -7.04
N LEU A 476 -4.85 4.36 -6.93
CA LEU A 476 -3.43 4.03 -7.12
C LEU A 476 -3.04 4.13 -8.60
N LYS A 477 -1.90 4.76 -8.89
CA LYS A 477 -1.44 4.95 -10.27
C LYS A 477 -0.08 4.26 -10.48
N PRO A 478 0.13 3.51 -11.58
CA PRO A 478 1.38 2.80 -11.84
C PRO A 478 2.63 3.70 -11.75
N ALA A 479 2.53 4.93 -12.26
CA ALA A 479 3.66 5.87 -12.30
C ALA A 479 4.08 6.42 -10.93
N LYS A 480 3.21 6.34 -9.91
CA LYS A 480 3.45 6.91 -8.57
C LYS A 480 3.50 5.84 -7.49
N ASP A 481 2.68 4.81 -7.63
CA ASP A 481 2.40 3.79 -6.63
C ASP A 481 2.74 2.38 -7.14
N ALA A 482 3.76 2.25 -8.00
CA ALA A 482 4.08 1.03 -8.76
C ALA A 482 3.92 -0.27 -7.94
N ASP A 483 4.55 -0.33 -6.75
CA ASP A 483 4.50 -1.51 -5.87
C ASP A 483 3.07 -1.82 -5.38
N LYS A 484 2.34 -0.82 -4.85
CA LYS A 484 0.97 -1.02 -4.33
C LYS A 484 -0.02 -1.29 -5.46
N TRP A 485 0.16 -0.64 -6.60
CA TRP A 485 -0.65 -0.85 -7.79
C TRP A 485 -0.46 -2.28 -8.32
N ALA A 486 0.79 -2.75 -8.42
CA ALA A 486 1.09 -4.13 -8.81
C ALA A 486 0.46 -5.15 -7.84
N ASP A 487 0.59 -4.94 -6.52
CA ASP A 487 -0.05 -5.79 -5.51
C ASP A 487 -1.59 -5.81 -5.65
N ALA A 488 -2.22 -4.68 -5.99
CA ALA A 488 -3.66 -4.62 -6.20
C ALA A 488 -4.12 -5.33 -7.49
N VAL A 489 -3.37 -5.18 -8.58
CA VAL A 489 -3.60 -5.94 -9.84
C VAL A 489 -3.42 -7.43 -9.61
N ASN A 490 -2.34 -7.81 -8.94
CA ASN A 490 -2.05 -9.20 -8.58
C ASN A 490 -3.16 -9.79 -7.71
N GLY A 491 -3.60 -9.05 -6.69
CA GLY A 491 -4.70 -9.44 -5.82
C GLY A 491 -6.02 -9.64 -6.58
N LEU A 492 -6.34 -8.75 -7.53
CA LEU A 492 -7.51 -8.88 -8.39
C LEU A 492 -7.44 -10.11 -9.29
N ALA A 493 -6.33 -10.29 -10.01
CA ALA A 493 -6.10 -11.42 -10.91
C ALA A 493 -6.15 -12.76 -10.16
N ARG A 494 -5.51 -12.82 -8.99
CA ARG A 494 -5.56 -14.00 -8.11
C ARG A 494 -6.98 -14.29 -7.65
N THR A 495 -7.77 -13.28 -7.32
CA THR A 495 -9.18 -13.48 -6.93
C THR A 495 -9.99 -14.06 -8.09
N MET A 496 -9.78 -13.59 -9.31
CA MET A 496 -10.43 -14.13 -10.51
C MET A 496 -10.01 -15.58 -10.78
N GLN A 497 -8.71 -15.88 -10.66
CA GLN A 497 -8.18 -17.23 -10.82
C GLN A 497 -8.70 -18.20 -9.75
N LEU A 498 -8.81 -17.75 -8.49
CA LEU A 498 -9.43 -18.57 -7.44
C LEU A 498 -10.92 -18.77 -7.71
N PHE A 499 -11.63 -17.73 -8.12
CA PHE A 499 -13.07 -17.81 -8.39
C PHE A 499 -13.38 -18.73 -9.60
N SER A 500 -12.52 -18.74 -10.62
CA SER A 500 -12.67 -19.65 -11.77
C SER A 500 -12.57 -21.13 -11.39
N SER A 501 -12.01 -21.47 -10.23
CA SER A 501 -12.06 -22.85 -9.74
C SER A 501 -13.49 -23.32 -9.40
N TYR A 502 -14.44 -22.40 -9.23
CA TYR A 502 -15.85 -22.63 -8.95
C TYR A 502 -16.75 -22.48 -10.19
N SER A 503 -16.18 -22.22 -11.37
CA SER A 503 -16.91 -22.08 -12.63
C SER A 503 -16.22 -22.87 -13.75
N ALA A 504 -16.99 -23.36 -14.72
CA ALA A 504 -16.44 -23.93 -15.94
C ALA A 504 -16.07 -22.87 -16.99
N LYS A 505 -16.58 -21.62 -16.85
CA LYS A 505 -16.32 -20.53 -17.79
C LYS A 505 -14.86 -20.07 -17.70
N THR A 506 -14.21 -19.86 -18.84
CA THR A 506 -12.81 -19.42 -18.93
C THR A 506 -12.61 -17.91 -18.86
N THR A 507 -13.70 -17.12 -18.91
CA THR A 507 -13.66 -15.64 -18.93
C THR A 507 -12.86 -15.04 -17.78
N LEU A 508 -13.01 -15.55 -16.56
CA LEU A 508 -12.24 -15.09 -15.39
C LEU A 508 -10.74 -15.45 -15.48
N LEU A 509 -10.39 -16.61 -16.07
CA LEU A 509 -9.00 -16.99 -16.27
C LEU A 509 -8.32 -16.13 -17.35
N LYS A 510 -9.02 -15.84 -18.45
CA LYS A 510 -8.52 -14.95 -19.51
C LYS A 510 -8.26 -13.55 -18.95
N LYS A 511 -9.22 -12.99 -18.21
CA LYS A 511 -9.05 -11.69 -17.52
C LYS A 511 -7.92 -11.71 -16.49
N ALA A 512 -7.70 -12.83 -15.79
CA ALA A 512 -6.56 -12.95 -14.86
C ALA A 512 -5.21 -12.94 -15.60
N VAL A 513 -5.09 -13.66 -16.72
CA VAL A 513 -3.90 -13.66 -17.59
C VAL A 513 -3.58 -12.24 -18.06
N GLU A 514 -4.57 -11.54 -18.60
CA GLU A 514 -4.48 -10.16 -19.06
C GLU A 514 -4.00 -9.19 -17.96
N LEU A 515 -4.53 -9.34 -16.74
CA LEU A 515 -4.09 -8.53 -15.59
C LEU A 515 -2.65 -8.81 -15.17
N TYR A 516 -2.20 -10.07 -15.16
CA TYR A 516 -0.81 -10.38 -14.84
C TYR A 516 0.15 -9.88 -15.93
N GLU A 517 -0.24 -9.97 -17.21
CA GLU A 517 0.54 -9.39 -18.31
C GLU A 517 0.66 -7.86 -18.16
N LYS A 518 -0.42 -7.19 -17.75
CA LYS A 518 -0.41 -5.76 -17.42
C LYS A 518 0.51 -5.44 -16.24
N GLU A 519 0.47 -6.23 -15.17
CA GLU A 519 1.39 -6.11 -14.03
C GLU A 519 2.85 -6.19 -14.51
N LEU A 520 3.19 -7.20 -15.32
CA LEU A 520 4.53 -7.42 -15.86
C LEU A 520 5.00 -6.33 -16.84
N SER A 521 4.08 -5.62 -17.50
CA SER A 521 4.43 -4.47 -18.35
C SER A 521 4.86 -3.22 -17.59
N VAL A 522 4.48 -3.14 -16.30
CA VAL A 522 4.81 -2.01 -15.41
C VAL A 522 6.04 -2.35 -14.55
N LEU A 523 6.19 -3.62 -14.17
CA LEU A 523 7.30 -4.07 -13.33
C LEU A 523 8.60 -4.17 -14.13
N ASP A 524 9.63 -3.46 -13.69
CA ASP A 524 10.98 -3.64 -14.18
C ASP A 524 11.65 -4.86 -13.51
N ARG A 525 12.15 -5.79 -14.34
CA ARG A 525 12.76 -7.04 -13.88
C ARG A 525 14.02 -6.83 -13.05
N ASP A 526 14.79 -5.78 -13.32
CA ASP A 526 16.06 -5.51 -12.64
C ASP A 526 15.84 -4.65 -11.39
N GLU A 527 14.87 -3.72 -11.39
CA GLU A 527 14.53 -2.91 -10.22
C GLU A 527 13.74 -3.70 -9.17
N LYS A 528 12.81 -4.57 -9.61
CA LYS A 528 11.89 -5.31 -8.71
C LYS A 528 11.85 -6.81 -9.04
N PRO A 529 13.00 -7.51 -9.04
CA PRO A 529 13.09 -8.89 -9.53
C PRO A 529 12.19 -9.89 -8.81
N LEU A 530 12.01 -9.75 -7.49
CA LEU A 530 11.13 -10.66 -6.73
C LEU A 530 9.64 -10.47 -7.05
N LEU A 531 9.19 -9.21 -7.20
CA LEU A 531 7.81 -8.91 -7.59
C LEU A 531 7.53 -9.40 -9.01
N TRP A 532 8.47 -9.15 -9.93
CA TRP A 532 8.39 -9.62 -11.30
C TRP A 532 8.29 -11.15 -11.38
N ALA A 533 9.18 -11.88 -10.69
CA ALA A 533 9.17 -13.35 -10.68
C ALA A 533 7.88 -13.93 -10.09
N ARG A 534 7.30 -13.27 -9.07
CA ARG A 534 6.01 -13.66 -8.47
C ARG A 534 4.87 -13.50 -9.47
N ALA A 535 4.83 -12.36 -10.16
CA ALA A 535 3.84 -12.13 -11.22
C ALA A 535 3.98 -13.15 -12.35
N CYS A 536 5.20 -13.50 -12.78
CA CYS A 536 5.46 -14.56 -13.75
C CYS A 536 4.93 -15.93 -13.27
N ASN A 537 5.26 -16.36 -12.05
CA ASN A 537 4.75 -17.64 -11.53
C ASN A 537 3.21 -17.68 -11.52
N ASN A 538 2.57 -16.57 -11.17
CA ASN A 538 1.11 -16.50 -11.12
C ASN A 538 0.47 -16.46 -12.52
N LEU A 539 1.07 -15.73 -13.46
CA LEU A 539 0.69 -15.76 -14.88
C LEU A 539 0.78 -17.18 -15.44
N ALA A 540 1.91 -17.86 -15.22
CA ALA A 540 2.12 -19.23 -15.68
C ALA A 540 1.11 -20.21 -15.07
N SER A 541 0.76 -20.03 -13.80
CA SER A 541 -0.30 -20.80 -13.14
C SER A 541 -1.68 -20.56 -13.75
N ALA A 542 -2.02 -19.31 -14.10
CA ALA A 542 -3.27 -18.99 -14.79
C ALA A 542 -3.32 -19.56 -16.22
N LEU A 543 -2.20 -19.48 -16.96
CA LEU A 543 -2.05 -20.08 -18.28
C LEU A 543 -2.22 -21.60 -18.26
N PHE A 544 -1.61 -22.28 -17.28
CA PHE A 544 -1.77 -23.72 -17.08
C PHE A 544 -3.23 -24.10 -16.76
N LEU A 545 -3.91 -23.36 -15.88
CA LEU A 545 -5.32 -23.64 -15.60
C LEU A 545 -6.21 -23.35 -16.82
N LEU A 546 -5.87 -22.34 -17.61
CA LEU A 546 -6.59 -22.03 -18.84
C LEU A 546 -6.39 -23.12 -19.89
N SER A 547 -5.18 -23.68 -20.02
CA SER A 547 -4.91 -24.79 -20.94
C SER A 547 -5.74 -26.01 -20.58
N GLU A 548 -5.79 -26.40 -19.30
CA GLU A 548 -6.64 -27.52 -18.84
C GLU A 548 -8.11 -27.30 -19.20
N ARG A 549 -8.62 -26.07 -19.07
CA ARG A 549 -10.01 -25.71 -19.38
C ARG A 549 -10.31 -25.68 -20.88
N GLU A 550 -9.30 -25.47 -21.71
CA GLU A 550 -9.41 -25.43 -23.17
C GLU A 550 -8.92 -26.73 -23.83
N GLY A 551 -8.99 -27.85 -23.11
CA GLY A 551 -8.68 -29.18 -23.65
C GLY A 551 -7.18 -29.44 -23.79
N ASP A 552 -6.42 -29.08 -22.76
CA ASP A 552 -4.96 -29.21 -22.68
C ASP A 552 -4.24 -28.53 -23.84
N ASN A 553 -4.59 -27.26 -24.08
CA ASN A 553 -4.05 -26.48 -25.19
C ASN A 553 -2.49 -26.40 -25.12
N PRO A 554 -1.76 -26.93 -26.12
CA PRO A 554 -0.30 -27.01 -26.09
C PRO A 554 0.38 -25.64 -26.15
N ASP A 555 -0.19 -24.66 -26.86
CA ASP A 555 0.38 -23.31 -26.95
C ASP A 555 0.36 -22.61 -25.59
N LEU A 556 -0.74 -22.76 -24.85
CA LEU A 556 -0.85 -22.23 -23.49
C LEU A 556 0.10 -22.94 -22.51
N LEU A 557 0.28 -24.25 -22.66
CA LEU A 557 1.24 -25.03 -21.87
C LEU A 557 2.70 -24.62 -22.16
N HIS A 558 3.07 -24.44 -23.42
CA HIS A 558 4.39 -23.90 -23.80
C HIS A 558 4.64 -22.53 -23.17
N ARG A 559 3.66 -21.62 -23.24
CA ARG A 559 3.75 -20.31 -22.59
C ARG A 559 3.92 -20.47 -21.08
N ALA A 560 3.13 -21.32 -20.42
CA ALA A 560 3.25 -21.55 -18.97
C ALA A 560 4.64 -22.07 -18.58
N VAL A 561 5.20 -23.05 -19.31
CA VAL A 561 6.55 -23.59 -19.08
C VAL A 561 7.60 -22.49 -19.20
N ASN A 562 7.55 -21.68 -20.25
CA ASN A 562 8.51 -20.58 -20.44
C ASN A 562 8.45 -19.56 -19.29
N VAL A 563 7.25 -19.13 -18.92
CA VAL A 563 7.08 -18.13 -17.86
C VAL A 563 7.43 -18.68 -16.47
N PHE A 564 7.16 -19.96 -16.17
CA PHE A 564 7.64 -20.59 -14.94
C PHE A 564 9.16 -20.69 -14.88
N SER A 565 9.81 -21.01 -16.00
CA SER A 565 11.27 -21.06 -16.11
C SER A 565 11.92 -19.70 -15.84
N ASP A 566 11.34 -18.64 -16.40
CA ASP A 566 11.78 -17.26 -16.15
C ASP A 566 11.68 -16.86 -14.67
N ALA A 567 10.57 -17.22 -14.01
CA ALA A 567 10.39 -16.97 -12.57
C ALA A 567 11.44 -17.73 -11.73
N LEU A 568 11.64 -19.02 -12.02
CA LEU A 568 12.60 -19.87 -11.33
C LEU A 568 14.03 -19.32 -11.45
N ALA A 569 14.44 -18.91 -12.66
CA ALA A 569 15.77 -18.36 -12.90
C ALA A 569 16.05 -17.10 -12.05
N VAL A 570 15.04 -16.25 -11.85
CA VAL A 570 15.16 -15.08 -10.97
C VAL A 570 15.25 -15.49 -9.50
N TYR A 571 14.42 -16.43 -9.05
CA TYR A 571 14.47 -16.91 -7.66
C TYR A 571 15.81 -17.58 -7.33
N ASP A 572 16.37 -18.38 -8.23
CA ASP A 572 17.68 -19.01 -8.07
C ASP A 572 18.80 -17.96 -8.01
N LYS A 573 18.79 -16.97 -8.92
CA LYS A 573 19.76 -15.86 -8.94
C LYS A 573 19.77 -15.08 -7.62
N LEU A 574 18.61 -14.95 -6.96
CA LEU A 574 18.45 -14.20 -5.73
C LEU A 574 18.55 -15.04 -4.44
N GLY A 575 18.77 -16.35 -4.56
CA GLY A 575 18.81 -17.26 -3.41
C GLY A 575 17.46 -17.37 -2.67
N ALA A 576 16.34 -17.13 -3.36
CA ALA A 576 14.99 -17.20 -2.79
C ALA A 576 14.49 -18.66 -2.74
N GLU A 577 15.20 -19.52 -2.01
CA GLU A 577 15.06 -20.99 -2.06
C GLU A 577 13.62 -21.49 -1.92
N LYS A 578 12.83 -20.91 -1.00
CA LYS A 578 11.42 -21.31 -0.81
C LYS A 578 10.58 -21.04 -2.06
N MET A 579 10.75 -19.89 -2.69
CA MET A 579 10.02 -19.50 -3.90
C MET A 579 10.52 -20.32 -5.09
N ALA A 580 11.84 -20.54 -5.19
CA ALA A 580 12.45 -21.40 -6.20
C ALA A 580 11.88 -22.82 -6.16
N ASN A 581 11.75 -23.43 -4.98
CA ASN A 581 11.16 -24.76 -4.84
C ASN A 581 9.71 -24.84 -5.33
N VAL A 582 8.92 -23.79 -5.08
CA VAL A 582 7.53 -23.71 -5.56
C VAL A 582 7.50 -23.56 -7.08
N ALA A 583 8.28 -22.62 -7.63
CA ALA A 583 8.37 -22.39 -9.07
C ALA A 583 8.87 -23.64 -9.81
N HIS A 584 9.87 -24.35 -9.27
CA HIS A 584 10.37 -25.60 -9.80
C HIS A 584 9.30 -26.71 -9.81
N SER A 585 8.55 -26.85 -8.73
CA SER A 585 7.45 -27.83 -8.66
C SER A 585 6.35 -27.53 -9.67
N ASN A 586 6.02 -26.25 -9.84
CA ASN A 586 5.05 -25.80 -10.82
C ASN A 586 5.52 -26.03 -12.26
N LEU A 587 6.77 -25.67 -12.57
CA LEU A 587 7.40 -25.89 -13.86
C LEU A 587 7.33 -27.37 -14.26
N LYS A 588 7.74 -28.26 -13.35
CA LYS A 588 7.73 -29.71 -13.59
C LYS A 588 6.33 -30.24 -13.93
N ARG A 589 5.28 -29.70 -13.31
CA ARG A 589 3.89 -30.07 -13.61
C ARG A 589 3.48 -29.60 -15.01
N ALA A 590 3.81 -28.37 -15.37
CA ALA A 590 3.54 -27.82 -16.70
C ALA A 590 4.29 -28.59 -17.80
N GLU A 591 5.57 -28.91 -17.59
CA GLU A 591 6.38 -29.74 -18.51
C GLU A 591 5.80 -31.14 -18.70
N LYS A 592 5.31 -31.75 -17.61
CA LYS A 592 4.67 -33.07 -17.68
C LYS A 592 3.38 -33.01 -18.52
N ALA A 593 2.50 -32.05 -18.25
CA ALA A 593 1.26 -31.89 -19.00
C ALA A 593 1.54 -31.62 -20.48
N LEU A 594 2.49 -30.72 -20.79
CA LEU A 594 2.92 -30.45 -22.15
C LEU A 594 3.40 -31.71 -22.88
N ALA A 595 4.28 -32.49 -22.25
CA ALA A 595 4.78 -33.72 -22.85
C ALA A 595 3.71 -34.79 -23.06
N GLU A 596 2.68 -34.84 -22.20
CA GLU A 596 1.53 -35.73 -22.37
C GLU A 596 0.66 -35.27 -23.55
N THR A 597 0.33 -33.98 -23.64
CA THR A 597 -0.40 -33.37 -24.76
C THR A 597 0.31 -33.57 -26.09
N GLU A 598 1.62 -33.31 -26.16
CA GLU A 598 2.40 -33.45 -27.38
C GLU A 598 2.41 -34.89 -27.89
N ARG A 599 2.55 -35.88 -26.99
CA ARG A 599 2.47 -37.31 -27.36
C ARG A 599 1.10 -37.69 -27.88
N GLU A 600 0.03 -37.17 -27.28
CA GLU A 600 -1.32 -37.41 -27.77
C GLU A 600 -1.54 -36.78 -29.15
N LEU A 601 -1.00 -35.59 -29.39
CA LEU A 601 -1.10 -34.91 -30.67
C LEU A 601 -0.33 -35.66 -31.76
N GLU A 602 0.90 -36.10 -31.46
CA GLU A 602 1.72 -36.93 -32.35
C GLU A 602 1.04 -38.28 -32.65
N SER A 603 0.46 -38.93 -31.65
CA SER A 603 -0.32 -40.17 -31.83
C SER A 603 -1.52 -39.98 -32.76
N LYS A 604 -2.28 -38.88 -32.57
CA LYS A 604 -3.41 -38.54 -33.44
C LYS A 604 -2.97 -38.20 -34.86
N GLN A 605 -1.83 -37.52 -35.02
CA GLN A 605 -1.26 -37.20 -36.32
C GLN A 605 -0.81 -38.47 -37.05
N ASN A 606 -0.07 -39.36 -36.38
CA ASN A 606 0.35 -40.64 -36.94
C ASN A 606 -0.86 -41.50 -37.36
N TRP A 607 -1.92 -41.54 -36.53
CA TRP A 607 -3.16 -42.23 -36.89
C TRP A 607 -3.83 -41.63 -38.15
N LEU A 608 -3.82 -40.30 -38.29
CA LEU A 608 -4.38 -39.62 -39.45
C LEU A 608 -3.56 -39.91 -40.71
N ASP A 609 -2.23 -39.90 -40.59
CA ASP A 609 -1.30 -40.21 -41.68
C ASP A 609 -1.45 -41.68 -42.14
N ASP A 610 -1.63 -42.62 -41.21
CA ASP A 610 -1.93 -44.03 -41.52
C ASP A 610 -3.28 -44.18 -42.25
N LEU A 611 -4.29 -43.39 -41.86
CA LEU A 611 -5.62 -43.40 -42.47
C LEU A 611 -5.63 -42.79 -43.88
N LEU A 612 -4.83 -41.75 -44.12
CA LEU A 612 -4.76 -41.02 -45.39
C LEU A 612 -3.69 -41.55 -46.35
N GLY A 613 -2.70 -42.29 -45.85
CA GLY A 613 -1.56 -42.82 -46.60
C GLY A 613 -1.78 -44.19 -47.24
N GLY A 614 -2.92 -44.84 -47.01
CA GLY A 614 -3.27 -46.11 -47.66
C GLY A 614 -3.79 -45.94 -49.10
N ASP A 615 -3.36 -46.80 -50.02
CA ASP A 615 -3.82 -46.84 -51.44
C ASP A 615 -5.31 -47.25 -51.60
N GLU A 616 -6.03 -47.55 -50.52
CA GLU A 616 -7.44 -47.89 -50.55
C GLU A 616 -8.34 -46.67 -50.24
N PRO A 617 -9.35 -46.38 -51.08
CA PRO A 617 -10.24 -45.25 -50.86
C PRO A 617 -11.05 -45.42 -49.57
N LEU A 618 -11.05 -44.40 -48.73
CA LEU A 618 -11.86 -44.32 -47.50
C LEU A 618 -13.33 -44.59 -47.81
N LYS A 619 -13.84 -45.76 -47.38
CA LYS A 619 -15.25 -46.12 -47.49
C LYS A 619 -15.99 -45.58 -46.27
N PHE A 620 -16.71 -44.48 -46.46
CA PHE A 620 -17.70 -44.02 -45.48
C PHE A 620 -18.98 -44.83 -45.68
N GLU A 621 -19.31 -45.72 -44.74
CA GLU A 621 -20.67 -46.27 -44.68
C GLU A 621 -21.63 -45.18 -44.22
N LYS A 622 -22.61 -44.88 -45.06
CA LYS A 622 -23.69 -43.96 -44.74
C LYS A 622 -24.54 -44.62 -43.67
N ILE A 623 -24.39 -44.21 -42.40
CA ILE A 623 -25.32 -44.63 -41.35
C ILE A 623 -26.66 -43.99 -41.68
N GLU A 624 -27.63 -44.80 -42.11
CA GLU A 624 -29.03 -44.39 -42.16
C GLU A 624 -29.46 -44.11 -40.72
N LEU A 625 -29.59 -42.83 -40.37
CA LEU A 625 -30.34 -42.41 -39.20
C LEU A 625 -31.76 -42.95 -39.39
N ALA A 626 -32.14 -43.91 -38.55
CA ALA A 626 -33.48 -44.46 -38.55
C ALA A 626 -34.51 -43.34 -38.34
N ASP A 627 -35.49 -43.28 -39.24
CA ASP A 627 -36.64 -42.35 -39.29
C ASP A 627 -37.65 -42.52 -38.12
N ASP A 628 -37.19 -42.81 -36.90
CA ASP A 628 -38.04 -43.02 -35.72
C ASP A 628 -37.97 -41.87 -34.70
N LEU A 629 -37.79 -40.63 -35.17
CA LEU A 629 -38.19 -39.44 -34.39
C LEU A 629 -39.57 -39.01 -34.87
N LYS A 630 -40.60 -39.57 -34.22
CA LYS A 630 -41.95 -39.02 -34.28
C LYS A 630 -41.93 -37.60 -33.68
N ASP A 631 -42.52 -36.68 -34.44
CA ASP A 631 -42.89 -35.34 -34.01
C ASP A 631 -43.56 -35.36 -32.61
N GLU A 632 -42.94 -34.67 -31.64
CA GLU A 632 -43.60 -33.87 -30.59
C GLU A 632 -42.60 -32.95 -29.87
#